data_AF-A0A8H6XG43-F1
#
_entry.id   AF-A0A8H6XG43-F1
#
_cell.length_a   1.000
_cell.length_b   1.000
_cell.length_c   1.000
_cell.angle_alpha   90.00
_cell.angle_beta   90.00
_cell.angle_gamma   90.00
#
_symmetry.space_group_name_H-M   'P 1'
#
loop_
_entity.id
_entity.type
_entity.pdbx_description
1 polymer ?
#
loop_
_entity_poly.entity_id
_entity_poly.type
_entity_poly.pdbx_seq_one_letter_code
_entity_poly.pdbx_strand_id
1 'polypeptide(L)'
;MSASNLSFHPTEPAARGKCHVGVNSSGRCCLELHNLWTWCSSAENRRRTGKSSIRDSEFAECTATTQLGFNSDFTLLPTMAETTLELLESLPYYDNDLEQYPWLKEKVDREFARQPKPPATLHPRVPPAYELFTKNPLLKAELERVESHTEAPRLDTLRYQLPAPSAPGTDEEWTAALKNAHAQLEHQRMRQTNLTLLQTYGANAWRIHNYLLEATVKQTEGALEELKQLTVDVNRERKNTQTKLGNQLNSLETRWTELISNVLQIELANVALDAEVNGLNAREAELAELNR
;
A
#
# COMPACT_ATOMS: atom_id res chain seq x y z
N MET A 1 -42.13 -45.19 -36.76
CA MET A 1 -41.63 -45.14 -38.15
C MET A 1 -41.58 -43.67 -38.54
N SER A 2 -40.49 -43.05 -38.95
CA SER A 2 -39.22 -43.55 -39.45
C SER A 2 -38.10 -42.59 -39.05
N ALA A 3 -36.94 -43.14 -38.73
CA ALA A 3 -35.70 -42.40 -38.54
C ALA A 3 -35.21 -41.84 -39.88
N SER A 4 -34.49 -40.73 -39.85
CA SER A 4 -33.67 -40.30 -40.97
C SER A 4 -32.33 -39.81 -40.43
N ASN A 5 -31.35 -40.70 -40.56
CA ASN A 5 -29.93 -40.46 -40.38
C ASN A 5 -29.46 -39.37 -41.34
N LEU A 6 -28.65 -38.42 -40.86
CA LEU A 6 -27.74 -37.65 -41.69
C LEU A 6 -26.37 -37.63 -41.05
N SER A 7 -25.47 -38.31 -41.77
CA SER A 7 -24.05 -38.54 -41.52
C SER A 7 -23.24 -37.24 -41.45
N PHE A 8 -22.30 -37.22 -40.51
CA PHE A 8 -21.28 -36.20 -40.36
C PHE A 8 -20.03 -36.61 -41.16
N HIS A 9 -19.58 -35.77 -42.09
CA HIS A 9 -18.21 -35.81 -42.62
C HIS A 9 -17.62 -34.40 -42.65
N PRO A 10 -16.31 -34.24 -42.38
CA PRO A 10 -15.69 -32.95 -42.09
C PRO A 10 -15.17 -32.27 -43.36
N THR A 11 -15.34 -30.96 -43.47
CA THR A 11 -14.63 -30.12 -44.43
C THR A 11 -13.95 -28.94 -43.73
N GLU A 12 -12.64 -28.86 -43.94
CA GLU A 12 -11.70 -27.83 -43.49
C GLU A 12 -11.93 -26.44 -44.16
N PRO A 13 -11.26 -25.36 -43.70
CA PRO A 13 -11.89 -24.07 -43.50
C PRO A 13 -11.61 -23.05 -44.60
N ALA A 14 -12.61 -22.22 -44.90
CA ALA A 14 -12.44 -21.03 -45.73
C ALA A 14 -12.00 -19.84 -44.86
N ALA A 15 -10.77 -19.41 -45.05
CA ALA A 15 -10.21 -18.17 -44.54
C ALA A 15 -10.88 -16.93 -45.17
N ARG A 16 -11.14 -15.91 -44.34
CA ARG A 16 -10.92 -14.45 -44.55
C ARG A 16 -11.86 -13.62 -43.65
N GLY A 17 -11.43 -13.42 -42.40
CA GLY A 17 -11.97 -12.38 -41.52
C GLY A 17 -11.05 -11.16 -41.53
N LYS A 18 -11.58 -9.97 -41.80
CA LYS A 18 -10.84 -8.69 -41.82
C LYS A 18 -10.41 -8.30 -40.40
N CYS A 19 -9.11 -8.03 -40.18
CA CYS A 19 -8.58 -7.46 -38.93
C CYS A 19 -8.90 -5.95 -38.87
N HIS A 20 -9.54 -5.47 -37.79
CA HIS A 20 -9.91 -4.06 -37.61
C HIS A 20 -8.89 -3.23 -36.79
N VAL A 21 -7.76 -3.84 -36.43
CA VAL A 21 -6.63 -3.19 -35.74
C VAL A 21 -5.35 -3.77 -36.34
N GLY A 22 -4.35 -2.92 -36.59
CA GLY A 22 -3.24 -3.12 -37.52
C GLY A 22 -2.46 -4.45 -37.43
N VAL A 23 -1.87 -4.82 -38.57
CA VAL A 23 -1.04 -6.01 -38.79
C VAL A 23 0.43 -5.62 -38.61
N ASN A 24 1.25 -6.43 -37.91
CA ASN A 24 2.69 -6.18 -37.83
C ASN A 24 3.42 -6.59 -39.14
N SER A 25 4.70 -6.24 -39.27
CA SER A 25 5.54 -6.52 -40.45
C SER A 25 5.68 -8.01 -40.86
N SER A 26 5.18 -8.94 -40.04
CA SER A 26 5.17 -10.39 -40.29
C SER A 26 3.77 -10.97 -40.55
N GLY A 27 2.73 -10.15 -40.68
CA GLY A 27 1.42 -10.58 -41.16
C GLY A 27 0.47 -11.20 -40.12
N ARG A 28 0.77 -11.12 -38.81
CA ARG A 28 -0.06 -11.71 -37.74
C ARG A 28 -1.00 -10.68 -37.10
N CYS A 29 -2.22 -11.11 -36.81
CA CYS A 29 -3.28 -10.31 -36.16
C CYS A 29 -3.07 -10.37 -34.63
N CYS A 30 -2.98 -9.22 -33.95
CA CYS A 30 -2.72 -9.15 -32.51
C CYS A 30 -3.96 -9.57 -31.71
N LEU A 31 -3.93 -10.74 -31.06
CA LEU A 31 -4.88 -11.14 -30.03
C LEU A 31 -4.29 -10.90 -28.62
N GLU A 32 -4.93 -9.99 -27.89
CA GLU A 32 -5.02 -9.84 -26.43
C GLU A 32 -3.73 -9.84 -25.58
N LEU A 33 -3.42 -8.66 -25.01
CA LEU A 33 -2.36 -8.35 -24.04
C LEU A 33 -2.27 -9.33 -22.85
N HIS A 34 -3.36 -10.01 -22.49
CA HIS A 34 -3.41 -10.93 -21.35
C HIS A 34 -2.62 -12.24 -21.59
N ASN A 35 -2.48 -12.65 -22.85
CA ASN A 35 -1.72 -13.86 -23.23
C ASN A 35 -0.21 -13.59 -23.31
N LEU A 36 0.18 -12.33 -23.53
CA LEU A 36 1.58 -11.91 -23.53
C LEU A 36 2.19 -11.90 -22.12
N TRP A 37 1.43 -11.45 -21.11
CA TRP A 37 1.90 -11.42 -19.73
C TRP A 37 2.12 -12.82 -19.16
N THR A 38 1.17 -13.75 -19.40
CA THR A 38 1.32 -15.16 -18.98
C THR A 38 2.46 -15.86 -19.71
N TRP A 39 2.68 -15.56 -21.00
CA TRP A 39 3.81 -16.11 -21.75
C TRP A 39 5.16 -15.57 -21.26
N CYS A 40 5.29 -14.24 -21.09
CA CYS A 40 6.56 -13.63 -20.66
C CYS A 40 6.87 -13.99 -19.18
N SER A 41 5.86 -14.10 -18.31
CA SER A 41 6.04 -14.60 -16.93
C SER A 41 6.40 -16.10 -16.86
N SER A 42 5.91 -16.92 -17.80
CA SER A 42 6.28 -18.33 -17.93
C SER A 42 7.68 -18.54 -18.53
N ALA A 43 8.14 -17.60 -19.35
CA ALA A 43 9.50 -17.57 -19.90
C ALA A 43 10.54 -17.17 -18.84
N GLU A 44 10.25 -16.16 -18.01
CA GLU A 44 11.11 -15.73 -16.90
C GLU A 44 11.27 -16.83 -15.84
N ASN A 45 10.18 -17.55 -15.54
CA ASN A 45 10.20 -18.68 -14.61
C ASN A 45 11.00 -19.88 -15.17
N ARG A 46 10.95 -20.10 -16.50
CA ARG A 46 11.78 -21.13 -17.16
C ARG A 46 13.27 -20.79 -17.16
N ARG A 47 13.64 -19.50 -17.27
CA ARG A 47 15.03 -19.02 -17.17
C ARG A 47 15.61 -19.24 -15.76
N ARG A 48 14.84 -19.00 -14.69
CA ARG A 48 15.24 -19.31 -13.29
C ARG A 48 15.49 -20.79 -13.03
N THR A 49 14.82 -21.68 -13.78
CA THR A 49 14.94 -23.14 -13.60
C THR A 49 15.97 -23.82 -14.50
N GLY A 50 16.72 -23.06 -15.31
CA GLY A 50 17.86 -23.57 -16.09
C GLY A 50 17.52 -24.62 -17.16
N LYS A 51 16.26 -24.77 -17.56
CA LYS A 51 15.83 -25.76 -18.56
C LYS A 51 15.60 -25.11 -19.93
N SER A 52 16.54 -25.40 -20.83
CA SER A 52 16.49 -25.34 -22.30
C SER A 52 16.92 -24.05 -23.03
N SER A 53 17.62 -24.32 -24.13
CA SER A 53 18.14 -23.43 -25.18
C SER A 53 17.00 -22.78 -25.95
N ILE A 54 16.84 -21.46 -25.80
CA ILE A 54 15.95 -20.63 -26.61
C ILE A 54 16.85 -19.57 -27.25
N ARG A 55 16.70 -19.35 -28.56
CA ARG A 55 17.53 -18.42 -29.34
C ARG A 55 17.25 -16.99 -28.89
N ASP A 56 18.32 -16.25 -28.58
CA ASP A 56 18.27 -14.88 -28.03
C ASP A 56 17.49 -13.87 -28.89
N SER A 57 17.23 -14.19 -30.17
CA SER A 57 16.46 -13.37 -31.10
C SER A 57 14.97 -13.24 -30.77
N GLU A 58 14.37 -14.16 -29.99
CA GLU A 58 12.95 -14.11 -29.62
C GLU A 58 12.71 -13.26 -28.35
N PHE A 59 13.76 -12.94 -27.59
CA PHE A 59 13.64 -12.17 -26.34
C PHE A 59 13.66 -10.65 -26.56
N ALA A 60 14.23 -10.19 -27.68
CA ALA A 60 14.34 -8.77 -28.02
C ALA A 60 12.99 -8.09 -28.32
N GLU A 61 11.94 -8.85 -28.65
CA GLU A 61 10.60 -8.31 -28.91
C GLU A 61 9.73 -8.17 -27.63
N CYS A 62 10.02 -8.91 -26.55
CA CYS A 62 9.31 -8.76 -25.26
C CYS A 62 9.83 -7.53 -24.47
N THR A 63 11.12 -7.18 -24.62
CA THR A 63 11.72 -6.00 -23.97
C THR A 63 11.32 -4.68 -24.64
N ALA A 64 11.10 -4.67 -25.96
CA ALA A 64 10.69 -3.47 -26.68
C ALA A 64 9.23 -3.06 -26.42
N THR A 65 8.33 -4.02 -26.13
CA THR A 65 6.90 -3.75 -25.93
C THR A 65 6.55 -3.38 -24.48
N THR A 66 7.41 -3.71 -23.52
CA THR A 66 7.23 -3.33 -22.10
C THR A 66 7.62 -1.86 -21.83
N GLN A 67 8.30 -1.19 -22.76
CA GLN A 67 8.70 0.22 -22.64
C GLN A 67 7.70 1.25 -23.23
N LEU A 68 6.61 0.81 -23.88
CA LEU A 68 5.61 1.72 -24.47
C LEU A 68 4.21 1.64 -23.82
N GLY A 69 4.13 1.13 -22.60
CA GLY A 69 2.87 1.06 -21.83
C GLY A 69 2.91 1.75 -20.46
N PHE A 70 4.01 2.41 -20.11
CA PHE A 70 4.19 3.02 -18.77
C PHE A 70 4.67 4.48 -18.81
N ASN A 71 4.60 5.14 -19.97
CA ASN A 71 5.05 6.51 -20.14
C ASN A 71 4.04 7.34 -20.96
N SER A 72 2.98 7.78 -20.30
CA SER A 72 2.29 9.04 -20.61
C SER A 72 1.39 9.36 -19.42
N ASP A 73 1.56 10.55 -18.85
CA ASP A 73 0.80 11.15 -17.73
C ASP A 73 1.43 11.05 -16.34
N PHE A 74 2.77 11.05 -16.25
CA PHE A 74 3.43 11.73 -15.14
C PHE A 74 3.78 13.14 -15.61
N THR A 75 2.81 14.05 -15.51
CA THR A 75 3.03 15.47 -15.78
C THR A 75 4.21 15.94 -14.94
N LEU A 76 5.22 16.42 -15.65
CA LEU A 76 6.42 17.06 -15.12
C LEU A 76 6.04 18.05 -14.01
N LEU A 77 6.25 17.65 -12.75
CA LEU A 77 6.35 18.60 -11.66
C LEU A 77 7.59 19.46 -11.94
N PRO A 78 7.49 20.79 -11.80
CA PRO A 78 8.63 21.67 -12.02
C PRO A 78 9.73 21.28 -11.05
N THR A 79 10.92 21.08 -11.61
CA THR A 79 12.24 21.08 -10.96
C THR A 79 12.17 21.25 -9.46
N MET A 80 12.47 20.16 -8.75
CA MET A 80 12.79 20.15 -7.33
C MET A 80 13.61 21.40 -7.04
N ALA A 81 12.96 22.39 -6.42
CA ALA A 81 13.68 23.31 -5.58
C ALA A 81 14.46 22.39 -4.64
N GLU A 82 15.78 22.52 -4.62
CA GLU A 82 16.55 22.18 -3.45
C GLU A 82 15.96 23.01 -2.31
N THR A 83 14.87 22.52 -1.73
CA THR A 83 14.73 22.58 -0.29
C THR A 83 16.01 21.93 0.17
N THR A 84 16.93 22.74 0.68
CA THR A 84 17.69 22.32 1.85
C THR A 84 16.63 21.74 2.77
N LEU A 85 16.41 20.42 2.67
CA LEU A 85 15.77 19.67 3.72
C LEU A 85 16.62 20.08 4.89
N GLU A 86 16.05 20.92 5.77
CA GLU A 86 16.60 21.09 7.10
C GLU A 86 16.82 19.64 7.54
N LEU A 87 18.08 19.22 7.59
CA LEU A 87 18.43 17.85 7.85
C LEU A 87 18.16 17.69 9.33
N LEU A 88 16.90 17.37 9.64
CA LEU A 88 16.42 17.06 10.96
C LEU A 88 17.00 15.68 11.30
N GLU A 89 18.29 15.67 11.61
CA GLU A 89 18.99 14.47 12.01
C GLU A 89 18.68 14.21 13.48
N SER A 90 18.01 13.09 13.74
CA SER A 90 17.84 12.53 15.07
C SER A 90 18.21 11.06 14.95
N LEU A 91 18.89 10.50 15.97
CA LEU A 91 19.36 9.11 15.97
C LEU A 91 18.59 8.28 17.01
N PRO A 92 17.32 7.88 16.76
CA PRO A 92 16.49 7.18 17.74
C PRO A 92 17.08 5.91 18.38
N TYR A 93 17.99 5.20 17.71
CA TYR A 93 18.64 4.01 18.26
C TYR A 93 19.86 4.32 19.14
N TYR A 94 20.30 5.58 19.16
CA TYR A 94 21.50 6.03 19.87
C TYR A 94 21.15 7.08 20.95
N ASP A 95 20.31 8.05 20.60
CA ASP A 95 19.88 9.14 21.47
C ASP A 95 18.83 8.65 22.47
N ASN A 96 19.04 8.94 23.76
CA ASN A 96 18.11 8.63 24.85
C ASN A 96 17.45 9.90 25.43
N ASP A 97 17.39 10.97 24.63
CA ASP A 97 17.04 12.32 25.08
C ASP A 97 15.65 12.41 25.72
N LEU A 98 14.68 11.64 25.22
CA LEU A 98 13.32 11.63 25.78
C LEU A 98 13.25 10.99 27.17
N GLU A 99 14.15 10.04 27.47
CA GLU A 99 14.27 9.40 28.78
C GLU A 99 15.08 10.30 29.73
N GLN A 100 16.14 10.91 29.23
CA GLN A 100 17.01 11.81 30.02
C GLN A 100 16.35 13.17 30.32
N TYR A 101 15.54 13.69 29.40
CA TYR A 101 14.98 15.04 29.48
C TYR A 101 13.45 15.06 29.25
N PRO A 102 12.64 14.67 30.26
CA PRO A 102 11.18 14.69 30.15
C PRO A 102 10.59 16.09 29.87
N TRP A 103 11.30 17.16 30.26
CA TRP A 103 10.91 18.55 30.04
C TRP A 103 10.89 18.98 28.57
N LEU A 104 11.49 18.19 27.66
CA LEU A 104 11.40 18.41 26.21
C LEU A 104 9.94 18.39 25.74
N LYS A 105 9.11 17.48 26.28
CA LYS A 105 7.69 17.39 25.96
C LYS A 105 6.94 18.65 26.39
N GLU A 106 7.17 19.10 27.63
CA GLU A 106 6.57 20.33 28.16
C GLU A 106 6.96 21.57 27.33
N LYS A 107 8.21 21.63 26.85
CA LYS A 107 8.65 22.70 25.96
C LYS A 107 7.87 22.69 24.64
N VAL A 108 7.65 21.52 24.04
CA VAL A 108 6.84 21.36 22.82
C VAL A 108 5.39 21.78 23.09
N ASP A 109 4.79 21.36 24.20
CA ASP A 109 3.42 21.74 24.57
C ASP A 109 3.25 23.25 24.78
N ARG A 110 4.25 23.89 25.38
CA ARG A 110 4.29 25.35 25.55
C ARG A 110 4.39 26.08 24.20
N GLU A 111 5.18 25.56 23.26
CA GLU A 111 5.24 26.14 21.91
C GLU A 111 3.91 25.92 21.16
N PHE A 112 3.26 24.76 21.32
CA PHE A 112 1.90 24.54 20.79
C PHE A 112 0.88 25.52 21.38
N ALA A 113 0.97 25.81 22.68
CA ALA A 113 0.09 26.79 23.34
C ALA A 113 0.35 28.23 22.88
N ARG A 114 1.59 28.54 22.47
CA ARG A 114 1.97 29.84 21.89
C ARG A 114 1.45 30.00 20.47
N GLN A 115 1.34 28.91 19.72
CA GLN A 115 0.81 28.94 18.37
C GLN A 115 -0.69 29.27 18.39
N PRO A 116 -1.18 30.09 17.44
CA PRO A 116 -2.61 30.34 17.31
C PRO A 116 -3.32 29.02 16.98
N LYS A 117 -4.56 28.88 17.47
CA LYS A 117 -5.40 27.72 17.14
C LYS A 117 -5.42 27.49 15.63
N PRO A 118 -5.27 26.23 15.17
CA PRO A 118 -5.27 25.94 13.74
C PRO A 118 -6.55 26.46 13.09
N PRO A 119 -6.47 27.01 11.87
CA PRO A 119 -7.62 27.53 11.16
C PRO A 119 -8.64 26.41 10.95
N ALA A 120 -9.94 26.73 11.06
CA ALA A 120 -11.03 25.76 10.85
C ALA A 120 -11.09 25.22 9.41
N THR A 121 -10.41 25.89 8.47
CA THR A 121 -10.32 25.48 7.07
C THR A 121 -9.23 24.43 6.89
N LEU A 122 -9.59 23.31 6.27
CA LEU A 122 -8.64 22.28 5.88
C LEU A 122 -7.56 22.85 4.95
N HIS A 123 -6.34 22.33 5.08
CA HIS A 123 -5.21 22.76 4.25
C HIS A 123 -5.48 22.43 2.76
N PRO A 124 -5.07 23.28 1.80
CA PRO A 124 -5.34 23.05 0.36
C PRO A 124 -4.81 21.73 -0.22
N ARG A 125 -3.82 21.11 0.44
CA ARG A 125 -3.30 19.77 0.08
C ARG A 125 -4.18 18.62 0.56
N VAL A 126 -5.12 18.87 1.47
CA VAL A 126 -6.07 17.84 1.90
C VAL A 126 -7.08 17.68 0.78
N PRO A 127 -7.19 16.49 0.16
CA PRO A 127 -8.22 16.25 -0.84
C PRO A 127 -9.60 16.53 -0.27
N PRO A 128 -10.55 17.01 -1.09
CA PRO A 128 -11.93 17.15 -0.64
C PRO A 128 -12.48 15.80 -0.17
N ALA A 129 -13.48 15.84 0.71
CA ALA A 129 -14.12 14.63 1.22
C ALA A 129 -14.64 13.77 0.06
N TYR A 130 -14.37 12.48 0.12
CA TYR A 130 -14.79 11.54 -0.91
C TYR A 130 -16.31 11.31 -0.83
N GLU A 131 -17.01 11.57 -1.93
CA GLU A 131 -18.44 11.27 -2.04
C GLU A 131 -18.66 9.76 -2.29
N LEU A 132 -19.22 9.07 -1.29
CA LEU A 132 -19.54 7.66 -1.39
C LEU A 132 -20.73 7.44 -2.37
N PHE A 133 -20.65 6.35 -3.14
CA PHE A 133 -21.74 5.85 -3.99
C PHE A 133 -22.27 6.79 -5.09
N THR A 134 -21.43 7.68 -5.64
CA THR A 134 -21.79 8.58 -6.76
C THR A 134 -22.42 7.86 -7.97
N LYS A 135 -21.98 6.62 -8.25
CA LYS A 135 -22.49 5.81 -9.37
C LYS A 135 -23.81 5.10 -9.09
N ASN A 136 -24.16 4.91 -7.81
CA ASN A 136 -25.29 4.08 -7.39
C ASN A 136 -26.26 4.90 -6.53
N PRO A 137 -27.28 5.52 -7.15
CA PRO A 137 -28.19 6.42 -6.43
C PRO A 137 -28.98 5.72 -5.33
N LEU A 138 -29.27 4.43 -5.48
CA LEU A 138 -29.95 3.63 -4.45
C LEU A 138 -29.11 3.51 -3.17
N LEU A 139 -27.80 3.25 -3.30
CA LEU A 139 -26.92 3.15 -2.14
C LEU A 139 -26.69 4.51 -1.48
N LYS A 140 -26.64 5.58 -2.28
CA LYS A 140 -26.58 6.95 -1.76
C LYS A 140 -27.83 7.29 -0.94
N ALA A 141 -29.01 6.98 -1.45
CA ALA A 141 -30.27 7.19 -0.72
C ALA A 141 -30.34 6.38 0.58
N GLU A 142 -29.84 5.14 0.58
CA GLU A 142 -29.75 4.33 1.80
C GLU A 142 -28.76 4.91 2.82
N LEU A 143 -27.63 5.47 2.37
CA LEU A 143 -26.68 6.18 3.23
C LEU A 143 -27.36 7.39 3.89
N GLU A 144 -28.05 8.22 3.11
CA GLU A 144 -28.81 9.39 3.60
C GLU A 144 -29.93 8.97 4.57
N ARG A 145 -30.60 7.83 4.31
CA ARG A 145 -31.59 7.24 5.23
C ARG A 145 -30.97 6.80 6.55
N VAL A 146 -29.79 6.19 6.52
CA VAL A 146 -29.06 5.76 7.72
C VAL A 146 -28.55 6.96 8.51
N GLU A 147 -28.04 8.00 7.82
CA GLU A 147 -27.63 9.27 8.42
C GLU A 147 -28.80 9.99 9.10
N SER A 148 -30.00 9.93 8.52
CA SER A 148 -31.23 10.45 9.13
C SER A 148 -31.82 9.53 10.20
N HIS A 149 -31.15 8.44 10.57
CA HIS A 149 -31.57 7.45 11.56
C HIS A 149 -32.99 6.88 11.34
N THR A 150 -33.45 6.87 10.09
CA THR A 150 -34.76 6.29 9.75
C THR A 150 -34.63 4.78 9.66
N GLU A 151 -35.44 4.00 10.36
CA GLU A 151 -35.42 2.53 10.28
C GLU A 151 -35.80 2.04 8.86
N ALA A 152 -35.19 0.94 8.42
CA ALA A 152 -35.50 0.36 7.13
C ALA A 152 -36.91 -0.28 7.16
N PRO A 153 -37.69 -0.19 6.07
CA PRO A 153 -38.96 -0.91 5.99
C PRO A 153 -38.72 -2.41 6.18
N ARG A 154 -39.56 -3.03 7.01
CA ARG A 154 -39.47 -4.48 7.26
C ARG A 154 -39.69 -5.22 5.95
N LEU A 155 -38.87 -6.24 5.72
CA LEU A 155 -39.01 -7.13 4.58
C LEU A 155 -40.39 -7.80 4.65
N ASP A 156 -41.10 -7.82 3.52
CA ASP A 156 -42.40 -8.47 3.43
C ASP A 156 -42.24 -9.99 3.54
N THR A 157 -42.63 -10.53 4.68
CA THR A 157 -42.64 -11.99 4.93
C THR A 157 -43.92 -12.66 4.47
N LEU A 158 -44.98 -11.89 4.17
CA LEU A 158 -46.30 -12.45 3.80
C LEU A 158 -46.24 -13.13 2.44
N ARG A 159 -45.38 -12.64 1.54
CA ARG A 159 -45.13 -13.30 0.24
C ARG A 159 -44.70 -14.75 0.37
N TYR A 160 -43.97 -15.11 1.43
CA TYR A 160 -43.46 -16.47 1.65
C TYR A 160 -44.39 -17.35 2.49
N GLN A 161 -45.49 -16.77 2.96
CA GLN A 161 -46.52 -17.48 3.71
C GLN A 161 -47.71 -17.74 2.77
N LEU A 162 -48.48 -18.79 3.03
CA LEU A 162 -49.80 -19.00 2.43
C LEU A 162 -50.86 -18.66 3.49
N PRO A 163 -51.14 -17.38 3.77
CA PRO A 163 -52.27 -17.04 4.63
C PRO A 163 -53.57 -17.47 3.94
N ALA A 164 -54.47 -18.07 4.71
CA ALA A 164 -55.83 -18.31 4.24
C ALA A 164 -56.54 -16.95 4.06
N PRO A 165 -57.33 -16.76 2.99
CA PRO A 165 -58.14 -15.57 2.83
C PRO A 165 -59.18 -15.46 3.97
N SER A 166 -59.50 -14.24 4.37
CA SER A 166 -60.50 -13.97 5.40
C SER A 166 -61.89 -14.42 4.91
N ALA A 167 -62.76 -14.93 5.78
CA ALA A 167 -64.15 -15.26 5.43
C ALA A 167 -65.10 -14.21 6.03
N PRO A 168 -66.05 -13.61 5.26
CA PRO A 168 -66.33 -13.77 3.83
C PRO A 168 -65.40 -12.89 2.97
N GLY A 169 -64.46 -13.52 2.26
CA GLY A 169 -63.43 -12.82 1.49
C GLY A 169 -63.90 -12.41 0.10
N THR A 170 -63.40 -11.27 -0.36
CA THR A 170 -63.65 -10.72 -1.70
C THR A 170 -63.05 -11.65 -2.78
N ASP A 171 -63.68 -11.78 -3.96
CA ASP A 171 -63.15 -12.60 -5.07
C ASP A 171 -61.69 -12.26 -5.42
N GLU A 172 -61.31 -10.98 -5.29
CA GLU A 172 -59.95 -10.50 -5.52
C GLU A 172 -58.93 -11.11 -4.55
N GLU A 173 -59.28 -11.24 -3.26
CA GLU A 173 -58.43 -11.85 -2.23
C GLU A 173 -58.19 -13.33 -2.50
N TRP A 174 -59.21 -14.04 -2.97
CA TRP A 174 -59.10 -15.44 -3.38
C TRP A 174 -58.20 -15.62 -4.60
N THR A 175 -58.33 -14.76 -5.61
CA THR A 175 -57.45 -14.81 -6.79
C THR A 175 -56.00 -14.46 -6.44
N ALA A 176 -55.77 -13.52 -5.53
CA ALA A 176 -54.45 -13.16 -5.03
C ALA A 176 -53.81 -14.31 -4.24
N ALA A 177 -54.57 -14.96 -3.36
CA ALA A 177 -54.13 -16.14 -2.62
C ALA A 177 -53.78 -17.32 -3.55
N LEU A 178 -54.58 -17.57 -4.58
CA LEU A 178 -54.30 -18.60 -5.60
C LEU A 178 -53.02 -18.30 -6.39
N LYS A 179 -52.82 -17.05 -6.83
CA LYS A 179 -51.60 -16.64 -7.53
C LYS A 179 -50.37 -16.81 -6.65
N ASN A 180 -50.46 -16.46 -5.35
CA ASN A 180 -49.38 -16.67 -4.40
C ASN A 180 -49.09 -18.17 -4.21
N ALA A 181 -50.12 -19.01 -4.06
CA ALA A 181 -49.97 -20.46 -3.94
C ALA A 181 -49.29 -21.09 -5.18
N HIS A 182 -49.67 -20.67 -6.39
CA HIS A 182 -49.01 -21.09 -7.62
C HIS A 182 -47.54 -20.67 -7.68
N ALA A 183 -47.23 -19.42 -7.34
CA ALA A 183 -45.85 -18.94 -7.26
C ALA A 183 -45.03 -19.76 -6.25
N GLN A 184 -45.60 -20.08 -5.09
CA GLN A 184 -44.93 -20.88 -4.07
C GLN A 184 -44.68 -22.33 -4.51
N LEU A 185 -45.62 -22.94 -5.22
CA LEU A 185 -45.43 -24.29 -5.77
C LEU A 185 -44.24 -24.33 -6.74
N GLU A 186 -44.12 -23.34 -7.63
CA GLU A 186 -42.97 -23.26 -8.53
C GLU A 186 -41.66 -22.95 -7.79
N HIS A 187 -41.69 -22.11 -6.76
CA HIS A 187 -40.53 -21.88 -5.90
C HIS A 187 -40.07 -23.17 -5.18
N GLN A 188 -41.00 -23.98 -4.66
CA GLN A 188 -40.64 -25.26 -4.05
C GLN A 188 -40.08 -26.25 -5.06
N ARG A 189 -40.64 -26.29 -6.28
CA ARG A 189 -40.12 -27.10 -7.37
C ARG A 189 -38.68 -26.72 -7.72
N MET A 190 -38.40 -25.43 -7.87
CA MET A 190 -37.04 -24.92 -8.12
C MET A 190 -36.10 -25.17 -6.94
N ARG A 191 -36.60 -25.04 -5.70
CA ARG A 191 -35.83 -25.38 -4.51
C ARG A 191 -35.45 -26.86 -4.50
N GLN A 192 -36.36 -27.76 -4.88
CA GLN A 192 -36.08 -29.18 -4.97
C GLN A 192 -34.98 -29.45 -6.01
N THR A 193 -35.05 -28.84 -7.19
CA THR A 193 -33.99 -28.99 -8.20
C THR A 193 -32.64 -28.44 -7.71
N ASN A 194 -32.64 -27.29 -7.03
CA ASN A 194 -31.42 -26.71 -6.45
C ASN A 194 -30.84 -27.58 -5.34
N LEU A 195 -31.68 -28.18 -4.49
CA LEU A 195 -31.26 -29.12 -3.45
C LEU A 195 -30.69 -30.39 -4.06
N THR A 196 -31.27 -30.91 -5.14
CA THR A 196 -30.68 -32.07 -5.83
C THR A 196 -29.29 -31.75 -6.38
N LEU A 197 -29.10 -30.57 -6.98
CA LEU A 197 -27.78 -30.13 -7.46
C LEU A 197 -26.78 -29.92 -6.31
N LEU A 198 -27.24 -29.37 -5.18
CA LEU A 198 -26.40 -29.18 -4.00
C LEU A 198 -26.00 -30.52 -3.38
N GLN A 199 -26.91 -31.50 -3.33
CA GLN A 199 -26.59 -32.84 -2.83
C GLN A 199 -25.56 -33.55 -3.71
N THR A 200 -25.63 -33.37 -5.04
CA THR A 200 -24.70 -34.03 -5.97
C THR A 200 -23.33 -33.35 -6.02
N TYR A 201 -23.28 -32.02 -6.03
CA TYR A 201 -22.03 -31.26 -6.27
C TYR A 201 -21.52 -30.47 -5.07
N GLY A 202 -22.36 -30.20 -4.07
CA GLY A 202 -22.05 -29.29 -2.96
C GLY A 202 -20.82 -29.72 -2.18
N ALA A 203 -20.72 -30.99 -1.78
CA ALA A 203 -19.57 -31.48 -1.01
C ALA A 203 -18.23 -31.33 -1.76
N ASN A 204 -18.22 -31.55 -3.08
CA ASN A 204 -17.01 -31.42 -3.89
C ASN A 204 -16.66 -29.96 -4.16
N ALA A 205 -17.64 -29.12 -4.48
CA ALA A 205 -17.44 -27.68 -4.63
C ALA A 205 -16.87 -27.06 -3.35
N TRP A 206 -17.34 -27.51 -2.18
CA TRP A 206 -16.87 -27.00 -0.90
C TRP A 206 -15.46 -27.42 -0.54
N ARG A 207 -15.05 -28.63 -0.91
CA ARG A 207 -13.65 -29.04 -0.78
C ARG A 207 -12.71 -28.22 -1.67
N ILE A 208 -13.11 -27.98 -2.92
CA ILE A 208 -12.33 -27.14 -3.84
C ILE A 208 -12.21 -25.71 -3.30
N HIS A 209 -13.32 -25.15 -2.80
CA HIS A 209 -13.30 -23.82 -2.21
C HIS A 209 -12.38 -23.74 -0.99
N ASN A 210 -12.44 -24.72 -0.07
CA ASN A 210 -11.51 -24.77 1.06
C ASN A 210 -10.05 -24.87 0.61
N TYR A 211 -9.74 -25.69 -0.39
CA TYR A 211 -8.38 -25.79 -0.94
C TYR A 211 -7.90 -24.44 -1.52
N LEU A 212 -8.76 -23.73 -2.25
CA LEU A 212 -8.43 -22.39 -2.78
C LEU A 212 -8.23 -21.39 -1.64
N LEU A 213 -9.08 -21.41 -0.61
CA LEU A 213 -8.93 -20.57 0.57
C LEU A 213 -7.61 -20.85 1.28
N GLU A 214 -7.26 -22.11 1.53
CA GLU A 214 -5.98 -22.48 2.11
C GLU A 214 -4.78 -22.00 1.28
N ALA A 215 -4.88 -22.06 -0.05
CA ALA A 215 -3.84 -21.52 -0.94
C ALA A 215 -3.73 -20.00 -0.83
N THR A 216 -4.86 -19.28 -0.78
CA THR A 216 -4.84 -17.81 -0.59
C THR A 216 -4.28 -17.42 0.77
N VAL A 217 -4.63 -18.14 1.84
CA VAL A 217 -4.08 -17.92 3.18
C VAL A 217 -2.57 -18.05 3.15
N LYS A 218 -2.04 -19.14 2.60
CA LYS A 218 -0.59 -19.36 2.47
C LYS A 218 0.12 -18.26 1.68
N GLN A 219 -0.49 -17.78 0.59
CA GLN A 219 0.06 -16.67 -0.19
C GLN A 219 0.10 -15.37 0.62
N THR A 220 -0.99 -15.04 1.33
CA THR A 220 -1.06 -13.83 2.15
C THR A 220 -0.11 -13.88 3.35
N GLU A 221 0.03 -15.05 3.99
CA GLU A 221 0.99 -15.27 5.08
C GLU A 221 2.43 -15.16 4.58
N GLY A 222 2.73 -15.71 3.39
CA GLY A 222 4.04 -15.56 2.76
C GLY A 222 4.40 -14.11 2.45
N ALA A 223 3.47 -13.35 1.87
CA ALA A 223 3.68 -11.92 1.60
C ALA A 223 3.85 -11.10 2.90
N LEU A 224 3.10 -11.45 3.95
CA LEU A 224 3.23 -10.81 5.25
C LEU A 224 4.60 -11.08 5.89
N GLU A 225 5.10 -12.31 5.78
CA GLU A 225 6.42 -12.66 6.31
C GLU A 225 7.54 -11.97 5.52
N GLU A 226 7.43 -11.88 4.19
CA GLU A 226 8.36 -11.12 3.36
C GLU A 226 8.40 -9.64 3.76
N LEU A 227 7.24 -9.00 3.95
CA LEU A 227 7.18 -7.60 4.40
C LEU A 227 7.76 -7.40 5.81
N LYS A 228 7.57 -8.37 6.72
CA LYS A 228 8.19 -8.34 8.04
C LYS A 228 9.71 -8.42 7.94
N GLN A 229 10.23 -9.32 7.09
CA GLN A 229 11.67 -9.45 6.87
C GLN A 229 12.26 -8.16 6.31
N LEU A 230 11.65 -7.58 5.28
CA LEU A 230 12.06 -6.28 4.73
C LEU A 230 12.07 -5.18 5.80
N THR A 231 11.05 -5.14 6.66
CA THR A 231 10.97 -4.18 7.77
C THR A 231 12.10 -4.39 8.78
N VAL A 232 12.38 -5.64 9.14
CA VAL A 232 13.47 -5.99 10.06
C VAL A 232 14.82 -5.64 9.46
N ASP A 233 15.04 -5.91 8.18
CA ASP A 233 16.28 -5.60 7.47
C ASP A 233 16.53 -4.09 7.41
N VAL A 234 15.51 -3.30 7.06
CA VAL A 234 15.59 -1.83 7.07
C VAL A 234 15.88 -1.32 8.48
N ASN A 235 15.20 -1.84 9.51
CA ASN A 235 15.45 -1.43 10.89
C ASN A 235 16.86 -1.83 11.37
N ARG A 236 17.35 -3.00 10.93
CA ARG A 236 18.71 -3.46 11.22
C ARG A 236 19.75 -2.56 10.56
N GLU A 237 19.54 -2.19 9.29
CA GLU A 237 20.42 -1.26 8.58
C GLU A 237 20.43 0.11 9.27
N ARG A 238 19.24 0.67 9.58
CA ARG A 238 19.10 1.93 10.32
C ARG A 238 19.82 1.90 11.66
N LYS A 239 19.67 0.83 12.43
CA LYS A 239 20.37 0.67 13.71
C LYS A 239 21.88 0.67 13.50
N ASN A 240 22.38 -0.09 12.52
CA ASN A 240 23.81 -0.17 12.23
C ASN A 240 24.38 1.18 11.78
N THR A 241 23.68 1.95 10.93
CA THR A 241 24.14 3.27 10.49
C THR A 241 24.14 4.26 11.64
N GLN A 242 23.05 4.32 12.42
CA GLN A 242 22.94 5.24 13.56
C GLN A 242 23.97 4.93 14.66
N THR A 243 24.21 3.65 15.01
CA THR A 243 25.25 3.30 15.99
C THR A 243 26.65 3.66 15.50
N LYS A 244 26.94 3.50 14.20
CA LYS A 244 28.24 3.92 13.63
C LYS A 244 28.41 5.43 13.71
N LEU A 245 27.39 6.20 13.33
CA LEU A 245 27.41 7.66 13.39
C LEU A 245 27.50 8.17 14.84
N GLY A 246 26.76 7.57 15.77
CA GLY A 246 26.87 7.90 17.20
C GLY A 246 28.26 7.65 17.78
N ASN A 247 28.92 6.55 17.40
CA ASN A 247 30.31 6.31 17.80
C ASN A 247 31.27 7.35 17.22
N GLN A 248 31.04 7.78 15.97
CA GLN A 248 31.83 8.87 15.37
C GLN A 248 31.58 10.19 16.12
N LEU A 249 30.34 10.49 16.48
CA LEU A 249 29.97 11.68 17.24
C LEU A 249 30.70 11.72 18.59
N ASN A 250 30.69 10.62 19.35
CA ASN A 250 31.42 10.52 20.62
C ASN A 250 32.93 10.72 20.45
N SER A 251 33.52 10.19 19.36
CA SER A 251 34.95 10.39 19.09
C SER A 251 35.28 11.85 18.80
N LEU A 252 34.39 12.56 18.08
CA LEU A 252 34.52 13.98 17.78
C LEU A 252 34.31 14.83 19.03
N GLU A 253 33.33 14.49 19.88
CA GLU A 253 33.09 15.15 21.15
C GLU A 253 34.29 14.98 22.10
N THR A 254 34.83 13.77 22.23
CA THR A 254 36.04 13.51 23.04
C THR A 254 37.20 14.36 22.55
N ARG A 255 37.48 14.33 21.23
CA ARG A 255 38.55 15.16 20.64
C ARG A 255 38.31 16.65 20.84
N TRP A 256 37.06 17.10 20.76
CA TRP A 256 36.70 18.49 20.99
C TRP A 256 36.94 18.91 22.44
N THR A 257 36.53 18.10 23.43
CA THR A 257 36.81 18.36 24.85
C THR A 257 38.31 18.34 25.17
N GLU A 258 39.08 17.43 24.57
CA GLU A 258 40.54 17.39 24.67
C GLU A 258 41.17 18.67 24.10
N LEU A 259 40.73 19.12 22.92
CA LEU A 259 41.23 20.35 22.31
C LEU A 259 40.94 21.57 23.17
N ILE A 260 39.73 21.68 23.74
CA ILE A 260 39.39 22.77 24.66
C ILE A 260 40.26 22.72 25.91
N SER A 261 40.43 21.55 26.50
CA SER A 261 41.30 21.35 27.67
C SER A 261 42.74 21.76 27.35
N ASN A 262 43.28 21.35 26.20
CA ASN A 262 44.63 21.71 25.77
C ASN A 262 44.78 23.22 25.56
N VAL A 263 43.81 23.87 24.91
CA VAL A 263 43.83 25.33 24.74
C VAL A 263 43.81 26.02 26.09
N LEU A 264 42.93 25.62 27.01
CA LEU A 264 42.88 26.19 28.36
C LEU A 264 44.18 26.00 29.14
N GLN A 265 44.82 24.84 29.02
CA GLN A 265 46.12 24.58 29.65
C GLN A 265 47.23 25.47 29.08
N ILE A 266 47.25 25.69 27.77
CA ILE A 266 48.22 26.59 27.11
C ILE A 266 47.99 28.04 27.55
N GLU A 267 46.75 28.51 27.56
CA GLU A 267 46.41 29.87 28.00
C GLU A 267 46.82 30.09 29.47
N LEU A 268 46.57 29.11 30.34
CA LEU A 268 47.00 29.19 31.74
C LEU A 268 48.54 29.22 31.87
N ALA A 269 49.25 28.41 31.10
CA ALA A 269 50.71 28.40 31.08
C ALA A 269 51.29 29.73 30.57
N ASN A 270 50.69 30.32 29.54
CA ASN A 270 51.07 31.64 29.02
C ASN A 270 50.90 32.73 30.10
N VAL A 271 49.76 32.75 30.80
CA VAL A 271 49.54 33.71 31.89
C VAL A 271 50.54 33.54 33.03
N ALA A 272 50.89 32.30 33.38
CA ALA A 272 51.92 32.04 34.39
C ALA A 272 53.30 32.52 33.93
N LEU A 273 53.69 32.24 32.69
CA LEU A 273 54.95 32.69 32.11
C LEU A 273 55.01 34.22 31.99
N ASP A 274 53.92 34.87 31.59
CA ASP A 274 53.82 36.33 31.55
C ASP A 274 53.99 36.95 32.94
N ALA A 275 53.43 36.33 33.99
CA ALA A 275 53.63 36.77 35.36
C ALA A 275 55.10 36.63 35.81
N GLU A 276 55.76 35.53 35.44
CA GLU A 276 57.19 35.32 35.70
C GLU A 276 58.07 36.33 34.95
N VAL A 277 57.81 36.55 33.66
CA VAL A 277 58.52 37.54 32.82
C VAL A 277 58.34 38.95 33.38
N ASN A 278 57.11 39.34 33.76
CA ASN A 278 56.87 40.63 34.40
C ASN A 278 57.63 40.78 35.73
N GLY A 279 57.69 39.71 36.53
CA GLY A 279 58.48 39.69 37.77
C GLY A 279 59.99 39.83 37.52
N LEU A 280 60.51 39.18 36.47
CA LEU A 280 61.92 39.32 36.07
C LEU A 280 62.23 40.73 35.54
N ASN A 281 61.38 41.27 34.68
CA ASN A 281 61.52 42.64 34.16
C ASN A 281 61.51 43.69 35.29
N ALA A 282 60.68 43.50 36.32
CA ALA A 282 60.67 44.36 37.49
C ALA A 282 62.00 44.31 38.25
N ARG A 283 62.58 43.12 38.46
CA ARG A 283 63.89 42.96 39.10
C ARG A 283 65.02 43.55 38.26
N GLU A 284 64.99 43.39 36.94
CA GLU A 284 65.97 44.01 36.05
C GLU A 284 65.91 45.54 36.13
N ALA A 285 64.71 46.13 36.19
CA ALA A 285 64.53 47.57 36.38
C ALA A 285 65.12 48.05 37.73
N GLU A 286 64.85 47.33 38.83
CA GLU A 286 65.43 47.64 40.15
C GLU A 286 66.97 47.59 40.12
N LEU A 287 67.55 46.56 39.51
CA LEU A 287 69.02 46.42 39.40
C LEU A 287 69.62 47.50 38.49
N ALA A 288 68.93 47.90 37.42
CA ALA A 288 69.37 48.96 36.54
C ALA A 288 69.35 50.34 37.22
N GLU A 289 68.42 50.58 38.15
CA GLU A 289 68.41 51.79 38.98
C GLU A 289 69.54 51.79 40.01
N LEU A 290 69.87 50.63 40.61
CA LEU A 290 70.98 50.49 41.56
C LEU A 290 72.37 50.67 40.92
N ASN A 291 72.47 50.46 39.61
CA ASN A 291 73.74 50.51 38.86
C ASN A 291 73.94 51.86 38.12
N ARG A 292 73.13 52.87 38.44
CA ARG A 292 73.20 54.23 37.91
C ARG A 292 73.59 55.21 39.02
#